data_AF-A0A0R2PHK7-F1
#
_entry.id   AF-A0A0R2PHK7-F1
#
_cell.length_a   1.000
_cell.length_b   1.000
_cell.length_c   1.000
_cell.angle_alpha   90.00
_cell.angle_beta   90.00
_cell.angle_gamma   90.00
#
_symmetry.space_group_name_H-M   'P 1'
#
loop_
_entity.id
_entity.type
_entity.pdbx_description
1 polymer ?
#
loop_
_entity_poly.entity_id
_entity_poly.type
_entity_poly.pdbx_seq_one_letter_code
_entity_poly.pdbx_strand_id
1 'polypeptide(L)'
;MYGGAMLRESINATPLSLEHPYTDQAIAETAGVVVMTPKSLPSRTEFTSSNGGRTAGGTFPAQVDPGDLASDPVNSLLVWTRVFSAATIQARYPSIGTLVSVVTNHDGLGGDWNGYATSVNINGTAGTVTVSGWTFKTTFDIPAPWFETTPIVGPAFDAAPVGSFLFIGDSVGESIRAEFNASVLPAYPSVNYQALANRCMVGPSCVAAAIGQPDATSIINSLTPEQYPNIAIIQLGYNDDPNTLQSDVDQVVNALNARGVQRVVFINLSTRRSSRDYALSNAVLANAAISYPNVSVLDWNAASSDPSQNRWFRDDVHLTNTGRAQFALFIRNQLDALRANGAIASGTATIVPLAVPMARGDRGDNVKVLQRQLNTYFNLPKKKRMKIDGVFGPGTVKWVRQLETNNGFPVDGIADEAVLSVLSIDPAKFTLKRGMRHATVATAQTALARVLKVKVKADGVFGPSTQRLVRRFQKSVGIKQTGVINRVTWSALLSASAQQ
;
A
#
# COMPACT_ATOMS: atom_id res chain seq x y z
N MET A 1 39.62 10.17 18.83
CA MET A 1 38.49 11.12 18.76
C MET A 1 38.06 11.38 20.19
N TYR A 2 38.92 11.92 21.06
CA TYR A 2 38.61 12.00 22.50
C TYR A 2 39.37 13.17 23.13
N GLY A 3 38.67 13.89 24.01
CA GLY A 3 39.08 15.18 24.57
C GLY A 3 37.89 15.99 25.09
N GLY A 4 36.88 15.32 25.67
CA GLY A 4 35.68 15.95 26.20
C GLY A 4 34.63 16.24 25.13
N ALA A 5 33.73 15.29 24.90
CA ALA A 5 32.52 15.56 24.14
C ALA A 5 31.54 16.42 24.96
N MET A 6 31.12 17.56 24.41
CA MET A 6 30.07 18.40 24.97
C MET A 6 28.90 18.50 23.98
N LEU A 7 27.68 18.36 24.49
CA LEU A 7 26.46 18.60 23.72
C LEU A 7 26.06 20.06 23.84
N ARG A 8 25.78 20.71 22.70
CA ARG A 8 25.18 22.05 22.67
C ARG A 8 24.05 22.10 21.65
N GLU A 9 22.82 22.12 22.12
CA GLU A 9 21.61 21.96 21.28
C GLU A 9 21.19 23.25 20.54
N SER A 10 21.73 24.41 20.93
CA SER A 10 21.57 25.66 20.18
C SER A 10 22.72 26.62 20.44
N ILE A 11 22.83 27.71 19.67
CA ILE A 11 23.96 28.65 19.80
C ILE A 11 24.01 29.35 21.17
N ASN A 12 22.87 29.42 21.88
CA ASN A 12 22.72 30.08 23.17
C ASN A 12 22.55 29.08 24.35
N ALA A 13 22.53 27.77 24.09
CA ALA A 13 22.39 26.77 25.14
C ALA A 13 23.72 26.54 25.87
N THR A 14 23.64 26.28 27.17
CA THR A 14 24.79 25.88 27.99
C THR A 14 25.26 24.49 27.55
N PRO A 15 26.57 24.29 27.26
CA PRO A 15 27.08 22.98 26.89
C PRO A 15 26.97 21.98 28.04
N LEU A 16 26.52 20.76 27.76
CA LEU A 16 26.47 19.65 28.70
C LEU A 16 27.65 18.70 28.42
N SER A 17 28.46 18.38 29.43
CA SER A 17 29.50 17.36 29.31
C SER A 17 28.84 15.99 29.14
N LEU A 18 29.11 15.33 28.01
CA LEU A 18 28.60 13.99 27.73
C LEU A 18 29.53 12.90 28.27
N GLU A 19 30.82 13.22 28.45
CA GLU A 19 31.81 12.28 28.97
C GLU A 19 32.08 12.50 30.46
N HIS A 20 32.26 11.40 31.18
CA HIS A 20 32.64 11.40 32.58
C HIS A 20 34.15 11.74 32.70
N PRO A 21 34.61 12.54 33.68
CA PRO A 21 36.03 12.90 33.81
C PRO A 21 37.00 11.71 33.93
N TYR A 22 36.51 10.56 34.41
CA TYR A 22 37.30 9.33 34.51
C TYR A 22 37.65 8.70 33.16
N THR A 23 37.02 9.11 32.06
CA THR A 23 37.34 8.58 30.73
C THR A 23 38.72 9.06 30.28
N ASP A 24 39.05 10.32 30.50
CA ASP A 24 40.39 10.88 30.21
C ASP A 24 41.46 10.32 31.14
N GLN A 25 41.13 10.16 32.42
CA GLN A 25 42.03 9.55 33.40
C GLN A 25 42.35 8.10 33.04
N ALA A 26 41.35 7.30 32.66
CA ALA A 26 41.57 5.92 32.22
C ALA A 26 42.47 5.84 30.98
N ILE A 27 42.37 6.78 30.04
CA ILE A 27 43.26 6.84 28.86
C ILE A 27 44.69 7.18 29.28
N ALA A 28 44.88 8.21 30.11
CA ALA A 28 46.19 8.59 30.59
C ALA A 28 46.87 7.47 31.39
N GLU A 29 46.11 6.78 32.25
CA GLU A 29 46.58 5.67 33.07
C GLU A 29 46.88 4.39 32.26
N THR A 30 46.25 4.23 31.09
CA THR A 30 46.47 3.06 30.20
C THR A 30 47.37 3.36 29.01
N ALA A 31 47.92 4.58 28.92
CA ALA A 31 48.85 4.96 27.86
C ALA A 31 50.07 4.04 27.84
N GLY A 32 50.36 3.44 26.67
CA GLY A 32 51.48 2.52 26.49
C GLY A 32 51.27 1.11 27.03
N VAL A 33 50.09 0.81 27.61
CA VAL A 33 49.71 -0.53 28.06
C VAL A 33 48.85 -1.21 27.01
N VAL A 34 49.16 -2.46 26.66
CA VAL A 34 48.35 -3.28 25.77
C VAL A 34 47.69 -4.37 26.60
N VAL A 35 46.37 -4.44 26.57
CA VAL A 35 45.63 -5.54 27.21
C VAL A 35 45.98 -6.83 26.48
N MET A 36 46.31 -7.91 27.19
CA MET A 36 46.70 -9.19 26.61
C MET A 36 45.64 -10.27 26.88
N THR A 37 45.42 -11.16 25.91
CA THR A 37 44.64 -12.37 26.13
C THR A 37 45.40 -13.37 27.03
N PRO A 38 44.75 -14.36 27.66
CA PRO A 38 45.43 -15.43 28.41
C PRO A 38 46.46 -16.23 27.60
N LYS A 39 46.43 -16.12 26.26
CA LYS A 39 47.38 -16.73 25.32
C LYS A 39 48.52 -15.80 24.92
N SER A 40 48.74 -14.69 25.64
CA SER A 40 49.80 -13.72 25.37
C SER A 40 49.73 -13.07 23.98
N LEU A 41 48.53 -12.93 23.42
CA LEU A 41 48.29 -12.12 22.23
C LEU A 41 47.69 -10.78 22.62
N PRO A 42 48.06 -9.65 21.96
CA PRO A 42 47.38 -8.38 22.12
C PRO A 42 45.86 -8.53 21.97
N SER A 43 45.14 -8.05 22.98
CA SER A 43 43.69 -7.95 22.95
C SER A 43 43.31 -6.86 21.95
N ARG A 44 42.65 -7.26 20.86
CA ARG A 44 42.15 -6.36 19.84
C ARG A 44 40.78 -5.85 20.27
N THR A 45 40.75 -4.83 21.11
CA THR A 45 39.53 -4.16 21.57
C THR A 45 39.18 -2.99 20.64
N GLU A 46 38.86 -3.30 19.37
CA GLU A 46 38.30 -2.29 18.46
C GLU A 46 36.81 -2.08 18.79
N PHE A 47 36.51 -0.94 19.41
CA PHE A 47 35.18 -0.35 19.34
C PHE A 47 35.19 0.58 18.14
N THR A 48 34.60 0.13 17.04
CA THR A 48 34.55 0.91 15.82
C THR A 48 33.23 1.67 15.75
N SER A 49 33.31 2.92 15.30
CA SER A 49 32.18 3.78 15.02
C SER A 49 31.27 3.12 13.98
N SER A 50 30.01 2.87 14.35
CA SER A 50 28.90 2.45 13.51
C SER A 50 29.20 1.47 12.38
N ASN A 51 29.41 0.22 12.75
CA ASN A 51 29.53 -0.86 11.77
C ASN A 51 28.17 -1.34 11.26
N GLY A 52 27.07 -0.85 11.83
CA GLY A 52 25.73 -1.31 11.51
C GLY A 52 25.36 -2.55 12.31
N GLY A 53 24.91 -2.37 13.54
CA GLY A 53 24.11 -3.37 14.26
C GLY A 53 24.87 -4.52 14.93
N ARG A 54 26.14 -4.71 14.61
CA ARG A 54 27.04 -5.62 15.33
C ARG A 54 28.50 -5.18 15.26
N THR A 55 29.29 -5.63 16.22
CA THR A 55 30.76 -5.54 16.16
C THR A 55 31.30 -6.35 14.97
N ALA A 56 32.47 -5.97 14.45
CA ALA A 56 33.03 -6.55 13.22
C ALA A 56 33.18 -8.09 13.28
N GLY A 57 33.33 -8.66 14.48
CA GLY A 57 33.58 -10.09 14.69
C GLY A 57 35.02 -10.48 14.36
N GLY A 58 35.27 -11.77 14.09
CA GLY A 58 36.60 -12.32 13.77
C GLY A 58 37.17 -13.14 14.91
N THR A 59 38.25 -12.66 15.55
CA THR A 59 38.84 -13.34 16.72
C THR A 59 37.86 -13.42 17.89
N PHE A 60 37.03 -12.39 18.05
CA PHE A 60 35.91 -12.39 19.00
C PHE A 60 34.61 -12.64 18.25
N PRO A 61 33.65 -13.37 18.84
CA PRO A 61 32.32 -13.52 18.26
C PRO A 61 31.69 -12.14 18.05
N ALA A 62 31.04 -11.95 16.91
CA ALA A 62 30.26 -10.74 16.68
C ALA A 62 29.20 -10.61 17.78
N GLN A 63 29.09 -9.41 18.34
CA GLN A 63 28.07 -9.06 19.32
C GLN A 63 27.17 -8.00 18.71
N VAL A 64 25.87 -8.09 18.98
CA VAL A 64 24.93 -7.02 18.66
C VAL A 64 25.45 -5.73 19.27
N ASP A 65 25.37 -4.62 18.53
CA ASP A 65 25.82 -3.30 18.96
C ASP A 65 24.61 -2.39 19.26
N PRO A 66 24.20 -2.26 20.55
CA PRO A 66 23.11 -1.37 20.93
C PRO A 66 23.46 0.12 20.83
N GLY A 67 24.74 0.48 20.75
CA GLY A 67 25.20 1.87 20.67
C GLY A 67 24.84 2.52 19.33
N ASP A 68 24.89 1.74 18.25
CA ASP A 68 24.36 2.14 16.94
C ASP A 68 22.87 2.49 17.02
N LEU A 69 22.11 1.69 17.77
CA LEU A 69 20.67 1.86 17.95
C LEU A 69 20.32 3.11 18.78
N ALA A 70 21.17 3.49 19.73
CA ALA A 70 20.98 4.68 20.57
C ALA A 70 21.35 6.00 19.88
N SER A 71 22.06 5.94 18.74
CA SER A 71 22.57 7.12 18.03
C SER A 71 21.57 7.77 17.06
N ASP A 72 20.48 7.09 16.69
CA ASP A 72 19.51 7.52 15.65
C ASP A 72 18.68 8.80 16.00
N PRO A 73 18.41 9.17 17.27
CA PRO A 73 17.85 10.50 17.53
C PRO A 73 18.89 11.62 17.38
N VAL A 74 20.18 11.33 17.61
CA VAL A 74 21.25 12.34 17.76
C VAL A 74 21.97 12.57 16.44
N ASN A 75 22.06 11.55 15.58
CA ASN A 75 22.82 11.61 14.34
C ASN A 75 21.90 11.52 13.12
N SER A 76 21.35 12.67 12.72
CA SER A 76 20.58 12.84 11.46
C SER A 76 21.32 12.36 10.19
N LEU A 77 22.63 12.08 10.26
CA LEU A 77 23.43 11.51 9.18
C LEU A 77 23.25 10.00 9.03
N LEU A 78 22.67 9.31 10.01
CA LEU A 78 22.42 7.86 10.00
C LEU A 78 21.01 7.55 9.50
N VAL A 79 20.72 7.94 8.26
CA VAL A 79 19.52 7.48 7.57
C VAL A 79 19.80 6.04 7.09
N TRP A 80 19.27 5.04 7.78
CA TRP A 80 19.51 3.62 7.47
C TRP A 80 18.61 3.07 6.37
N THR A 81 17.51 3.75 6.07
CA THR A 81 16.61 3.35 4.99
C THR A 81 16.88 4.15 3.72
N ARG A 82 16.79 3.48 2.58
CA ARG A 82 16.78 4.12 1.27
C ARG A 82 15.64 3.53 0.44
N VAL A 83 14.99 4.39 -0.33
CA VAL A 83 14.01 3.97 -1.35
C VAL A 83 14.57 4.37 -2.71
N PHE A 84 14.71 3.39 -3.59
CA PHE A 84 15.20 3.59 -4.95
C PHE A 84 14.13 3.16 -5.95
N SER A 85 14.06 3.85 -7.09
CA SER A 85 13.23 3.38 -8.19
C SER A 85 13.90 2.19 -8.89
N ALA A 86 13.09 1.31 -9.50
CA ALA A 86 13.63 0.25 -10.35
C ALA A 86 14.52 0.80 -11.48
N ALA A 87 14.18 1.97 -12.02
CA ALA A 87 14.97 2.64 -13.05
C ALA A 87 16.38 3.03 -12.56
N THR A 88 16.53 3.44 -11.31
CA THR A 88 17.84 3.78 -10.70
C THR A 88 18.75 2.54 -10.65
N ILE A 89 18.21 1.38 -10.26
CA ILE A 89 18.95 0.13 -10.21
C ILE A 89 19.29 -0.36 -11.63
N GLN A 90 18.33 -0.31 -12.57
CA GLN A 90 18.54 -0.69 -13.96
C GLN A 90 19.59 0.16 -14.67
N ALA A 91 19.62 1.48 -14.42
CA ALA A 91 20.62 2.37 -15.00
C ALA A 91 22.05 1.98 -14.56
N ARG A 92 22.19 1.47 -13.33
CA ARG A 92 23.49 1.02 -12.80
C ARG A 92 23.88 -0.36 -13.29
N TYR A 93 22.91 -1.24 -13.54
CA TYR A 93 23.11 -2.62 -13.96
C TYR A 93 22.32 -2.92 -15.25
N PRO A 94 22.64 -2.27 -16.39
CA PRO A 94 21.82 -2.36 -17.60
C PRO A 94 21.74 -3.78 -18.20
N SER A 95 22.70 -4.65 -17.89
CA SER A 95 22.76 -6.04 -18.38
C SER A 95 21.63 -6.94 -17.86
N ILE A 96 20.91 -6.54 -16.79
CA ILE A 96 19.81 -7.33 -16.24
C ILE A 96 18.49 -7.16 -17.03
N GLY A 97 18.38 -6.17 -17.91
CA GLY A 97 17.11 -5.78 -18.53
C GLY A 97 16.16 -5.12 -17.51
N THR A 98 14.87 -5.48 -17.52
CA THR A 98 13.90 -4.99 -16.52
C THR A 98 14.12 -5.67 -15.17
N LEU A 99 14.23 -4.90 -14.09
CA LEU A 99 14.42 -5.39 -12.73
C LEU A 99 13.20 -6.21 -12.29
N VAL A 100 13.45 -7.39 -11.72
CA VAL A 100 12.43 -8.31 -11.18
C VAL A 100 12.53 -8.41 -9.66
N SER A 101 13.75 -8.59 -9.14
CA SER A 101 13.96 -8.66 -7.68
C SER A 101 15.39 -8.29 -7.30
N VAL A 102 15.57 -7.91 -6.04
CA VAL A 102 16.87 -7.81 -5.38
C VAL A 102 16.80 -8.71 -4.17
N VAL A 103 17.76 -9.63 -4.03
CA VAL A 103 17.80 -10.62 -2.95
C VAL A 103 19.16 -10.54 -2.29
N THR A 104 19.19 -10.43 -0.97
CA THR A 104 20.42 -10.40 -0.20
C THR A 104 20.67 -11.76 0.48
N ASN A 105 21.94 -12.11 0.72
CA ASN A 105 22.32 -13.26 1.54
C ASN A 105 23.18 -12.79 2.71
N HIS A 106 22.92 -13.30 3.91
CA HIS A 106 23.53 -12.81 5.15
C HIS A 106 24.53 -13.78 5.77
N ASP A 107 25.48 -13.24 6.55
CA ASP A 107 26.55 -14.00 7.19
C ASP A 107 26.12 -14.83 8.42
N GLY A 108 24.90 -14.63 8.92
CA GLY A 108 24.38 -15.38 10.07
C GLY A 108 24.95 -14.97 11.42
N LEU A 109 25.64 -13.83 11.51
CA LEU A 109 26.37 -13.42 12.71
C LEU A 109 25.55 -12.53 13.67
N GLY A 110 24.22 -12.54 13.54
CA GLY A 110 23.28 -11.85 14.43
C GLY A 110 22.97 -10.40 14.05
N GLY A 111 22.06 -9.77 14.81
CA GLY A 111 21.45 -8.48 14.48
C GLY A 111 20.24 -8.62 13.54
N ASP A 112 19.75 -7.50 13.01
CA ASP A 112 18.67 -7.52 12.01
C ASP A 112 19.09 -8.31 10.76
N TRP A 113 18.10 -8.98 10.15
CA TRP A 113 18.28 -9.84 8.96
C TRP A 113 19.32 -10.94 9.12
N ASN A 114 19.71 -11.23 10.37
CA ASN A 114 20.74 -12.20 10.72
C ASN A 114 22.14 -11.85 10.17
N GLY A 115 22.48 -10.55 10.08
CA GLY A 115 23.85 -10.08 9.87
C GLY A 115 24.09 -9.30 8.59
N TYR A 116 25.34 -9.21 8.11
CA TYR A 116 25.66 -8.39 6.93
C TYR A 116 25.31 -9.09 5.64
N ALA A 117 24.82 -8.32 4.66
CA ALA A 117 24.68 -8.78 3.30
C ALA A 117 26.07 -9.12 2.74
N THR A 118 26.34 -10.40 2.55
CA THR A 118 27.56 -10.93 1.94
C THR A 118 27.50 -10.83 0.42
N SER A 119 26.31 -11.05 -0.14
CA SER A 119 26.02 -10.93 -1.57
C SER A 119 24.63 -10.37 -1.81
N VAL A 120 24.47 -9.72 -2.97
CA VAL A 120 23.23 -9.15 -3.47
C VAL A 120 23.02 -9.62 -4.89
N ASN A 121 21.98 -10.42 -5.11
CA ASN A 121 21.55 -10.89 -6.41
C ASN A 121 20.52 -9.91 -6.98
N ILE A 122 20.90 -9.20 -8.02
CA ILE A 122 20.07 -8.23 -8.74
C ILE A 122 19.53 -8.94 -9.98
N ASN A 123 18.28 -9.38 -9.92
CA ASN A 123 17.66 -10.21 -10.93
C ASN A 123 16.81 -9.36 -11.87
N GLY A 124 16.99 -9.55 -13.17
CA GLY A 124 16.13 -8.95 -14.18
C GLY A 124 15.78 -9.92 -15.31
N THR A 125 14.92 -9.47 -16.21
CA THR A 125 14.39 -10.26 -17.33
C THR A 125 15.45 -10.82 -18.29
N ALA A 126 16.62 -10.21 -18.38
CA ALA A 126 17.72 -10.63 -19.27
C ALA A 126 18.83 -11.39 -18.54
N GLY A 127 18.82 -11.41 -17.20
CA GLY A 127 19.83 -12.11 -16.41
C GLY A 127 19.97 -11.56 -14.99
N THR A 128 20.95 -12.09 -14.26
CA THR A 128 21.27 -11.70 -12.88
C THR A 128 22.67 -11.11 -12.81
N VAL A 129 22.82 -10.02 -12.06
CA VAL A 129 24.11 -9.50 -11.62
C VAL A 129 24.25 -9.73 -10.13
N THR A 130 25.32 -10.40 -9.71
CA THR A 130 25.64 -10.60 -8.29
C THR A 130 26.78 -9.68 -7.89
N VAL A 131 26.59 -8.90 -6.83
CA VAL A 131 27.62 -8.03 -6.24
C VAL A 131 27.76 -8.34 -4.74
N SER A 132 28.88 -7.94 -4.12
CA SER A 132 28.99 -8.02 -2.66
C SER A 132 28.10 -6.95 -1.99
N GLY A 133 27.67 -7.18 -0.75
CA GLY A 133 26.92 -6.17 0.01
C GLY A 133 27.70 -4.85 0.16
N TRP A 134 29.03 -4.91 0.29
CA TRP A 134 29.91 -3.73 0.29
C TRP A 134 29.86 -2.94 -1.03
N THR A 135 29.83 -3.64 -2.17
CA THR A 135 29.72 -3.01 -3.48
C THR A 135 28.36 -2.34 -3.65
N PHE A 136 27.29 -3.03 -3.25
CA PHE A 136 25.93 -2.48 -3.30
C PHE A 136 25.79 -1.27 -2.39
N LYS A 137 26.27 -1.36 -1.14
CA LYS A 137 26.36 -0.28 -0.15
C LYS A 137 26.99 0.96 -0.75
N THR A 138 28.17 0.80 -1.37
CA THR A 138 28.93 1.93 -1.94
C THR A 138 28.20 2.52 -3.15
N THR A 139 27.60 1.66 -3.97
CA THR A 139 26.89 2.06 -5.19
C THR A 139 25.65 2.90 -4.91
N PHE A 140 24.94 2.61 -3.82
CA PHE A 140 23.66 3.23 -3.49
C PHE A 140 23.71 4.09 -2.21
N ASP A 141 24.91 4.42 -1.75
CA ASP A 141 25.16 5.27 -0.58
C ASP A 141 24.36 4.85 0.67
N ILE A 142 24.44 3.54 0.95
CA ILE A 142 23.90 2.94 2.18
C ILE A 142 24.99 3.08 3.27
N PRO A 143 24.65 3.26 4.56
CA PRO A 143 25.67 3.45 5.60
C PRO A 143 26.60 2.24 5.79
N ALA A 144 26.07 1.02 5.79
CA ALA A 144 26.81 -0.23 6.01
C ALA A 144 26.27 -1.38 5.12
N PRO A 145 26.97 -2.53 4.97
CA PRO A 145 26.42 -3.73 4.33
C PRO A 145 25.33 -4.42 5.18
N TRP A 146 24.93 -3.83 6.30
CA TRP A 146 23.83 -4.27 7.15
C TRP A 146 22.50 -3.71 6.61
N PHE A 147 21.94 -4.39 5.61
CA PHE A 147 20.66 -4.03 5.03
C PHE A 147 19.98 -5.28 4.43
N GLU A 148 18.66 -5.23 4.34
CA GLU A 148 17.85 -6.09 3.47
C GLU A 148 17.13 -5.23 2.44
N THR A 149 16.73 -5.83 1.33
CA THR A 149 15.95 -5.18 0.29
C THR A 149 14.53 -5.72 0.25
N THR A 150 13.55 -4.82 0.38
CA THR A 150 12.13 -5.16 0.20
C THR A 150 11.65 -4.59 -1.12
N PRO A 151 11.25 -5.44 -2.09
CA PRO A 151 10.66 -4.95 -3.33
C PRO A 151 9.29 -4.34 -3.07
N ILE A 152 9.12 -3.07 -3.44
CA ILE A 152 7.82 -2.40 -3.42
C ILE A 152 7.32 -2.35 -4.86
N VAL A 153 6.37 -3.22 -5.18
CA VAL A 153 5.73 -3.27 -6.49
C VAL A 153 4.45 -2.44 -6.49
N GLY A 154 4.06 -1.99 -7.68
CA GLY A 154 2.71 -1.45 -7.89
C GLY A 154 1.63 -2.51 -7.59
N PRO A 155 0.35 -2.16 -7.74
CA PRO A 155 -0.71 -3.14 -7.62
C PRO A 155 -0.54 -4.19 -8.73
N ALA A 156 -0.86 -5.46 -8.43
CA ALA A 156 -0.91 -6.49 -9.45
C ALA A 156 -1.86 -6.07 -10.59
N PHE A 157 -1.61 -6.54 -11.81
CA PHE A 157 -2.43 -6.14 -12.97
C PHE A 157 -3.92 -6.44 -12.77
N ASP A 158 -4.22 -7.54 -12.07
CA ASP A 158 -5.56 -8.02 -11.71
C ASP A 158 -6.02 -7.54 -10.31
N ALA A 159 -5.26 -6.67 -9.65
CA ALA A 159 -5.59 -6.18 -8.32
C ALA A 159 -6.91 -5.40 -8.34
N ALA A 160 -7.78 -5.71 -7.37
CA ALA A 160 -9.07 -5.04 -7.27
C ALA A 160 -8.90 -3.51 -7.15
N PRO A 161 -9.70 -2.72 -7.89
CA PRO A 161 -9.62 -1.27 -7.82
C PRO A 161 -9.97 -0.79 -6.42
N VAL A 162 -9.28 0.26 -6.00
CA VAL A 162 -9.47 0.89 -4.69
C VAL A 162 -9.75 2.35 -4.92
N GLY A 163 -10.75 2.87 -4.20
CA GLY A 163 -11.18 4.26 -4.29
C GLY A 163 -10.23 5.24 -3.63
N SER A 164 -10.69 6.48 -3.47
CA SER A 164 -9.91 7.53 -2.80
C SER A 164 -9.80 7.28 -1.29
N PHE A 165 -8.67 7.70 -0.74
CA PHE A 165 -8.39 7.67 0.69
C PHE A 165 -8.42 9.07 1.28
N LEU A 166 -8.81 9.14 2.54
CA LEU A 166 -8.47 10.22 3.46
C LEU A 166 -7.55 9.65 4.53
N PHE A 167 -6.35 10.20 4.69
CA PHE A 167 -5.46 9.86 5.80
C PHE A 167 -5.52 11.00 6.81
N ILE A 168 -5.91 10.71 8.05
CA ILE A 168 -5.88 11.68 9.17
C ILE A 168 -4.85 11.21 10.19
N GLY A 169 -3.80 12.01 10.43
CA GLY A 169 -2.69 11.66 11.31
C GLY A 169 -2.30 12.75 12.30
N ASP A 170 -1.52 12.37 13.30
CA ASP A 170 -0.84 13.26 14.26
C ASP A 170 0.65 13.46 13.90
N SER A 171 1.53 13.69 14.89
CA SER A 171 2.98 13.86 14.67
C SER A 171 3.65 12.61 14.10
N VAL A 172 3.14 11.42 14.38
CA VAL A 172 3.67 10.17 13.83
C VAL A 172 3.34 10.10 12.35
N GLY A 173 2.08 10.35 11.98
CA GLY A 173 1.61 10.40 10.60
C GLY A 173 2.25 11.53 9.80
N GLU A 174 2.45 12.70 10.40
CA GLU A 174 3.18 13.80 9.76
C GLU A 174 4.62 13.39 9.42
N SER A 175 5.27 12.67 10.34
CA SER A 175 6.68 12.29 10.19
C SER A 175 6.97 11.29 9.06
N ILE A 176 5.97 10.50 8.63
CA ILE A 176 6.14 9.47 7.58
C ILE A 176 5.77 9.93 6.17
N ARG A 177 5.47 11.22 5.95
CA ARG A 177 4.92 11.69 4.67
C ARG A 177 5.78 11.29 3.46
N ALA A 178 7.10 11.37 3.58
CA ALA A 178 8.02 11.04 2.50
C ALA A 178 8.02 9.53 2.20
N GLU A 179 8.09 8.71 3.23
CA GLU A 179 8.09 7.25 3.15
C GLU A 179 6.74 6.72 2.65
N PHE A 180 5.63 7.32 3.10
CA PHE A 180 4.28 7.01 2.62
C PHE A 180 4.16 7.32 1.11
N ASN A 181 4.65 8.47 0.67
CA ASN A 181 4.65 8.83 -0.76
C ASN A 181 5.47 7.84 -1.60
N ALA A 182 6.58 7.34 -1.05
CA ALA A 182 7.47 6.44 -1.77
C ALA A 182 6.97 4.98 -1.80
N SER A 183 6.26 4.52 -0.77
CA SER A 183 5.89 3.11 -0.59
C SER A 183 4.40 2.82 -0.80
N VAL A 184 3.52 3.73 -0.41
CA VAL A 184 2.06 3.54 -0.43
C VAL A 184 1.45 4.11 -1.70
N LEU A 185 1.75 5.37 -2.06
CA LEU A 185 1.14 6.03 -3.20
C LEU A 185 1.31 5.32 -4.56
N PRO A 186 2.42 4.59 -4.85
CA PRO A 186 2.52 3.84 -6.09
C PRO A 186 1.40 2.81 -6.32
N ALA A 187 0.79 2.27 -5.25
CA ALA A 187 -0.36 1.36 -5.35
C ALA A 187 -1.70 1.95 -4.90
N TYR A 188 -1.66 3.11 -4.25
CA TYR A 188 -2.83 3.82 -3.74
C TYR A 188 -2.67 5.32 -4.03
N PRO A 189 -2.78 5.75 -5.30
CA PRO A 189 -2.36 7.09 -5.71
C PRO A 189 -3.32 8.21 -5.27
N SER A 190 -4.57 7.88 -4.94
CA SER A 190 -5.62 8.86 -4.63
C SER A 190 -5.77 9.04 -3.12
N VAL A 191 -4.89 9.82 -2.49
CA VAL A 191 -4.94 10.07 -1.03
C VAL A 191 -5.01 11.57 -0.72
N ASN A 192 -6.06 11.98 -0.03
CA ASN A 192 -6.09 13.25 0.70
C ASN A 192 -5.37 13.04 2.04
N TYR A 193 -4.15 13.54 2.14
CA TYR A 193 -3.29 13.28 3.30
C TYR A 193 -3.25 14.48 4.24
N GLN A 194 -3.89 14.31 5.39
CA GLN A 194 -4.09 15.31 6.44
C GLN A 194 -3.39 14.83 7.72
N ALA A 195 -2.12 15.16 7.92
CA ALA A 195 -1.44 14.89 9.19
C ALA A 195 -0.78 16.16 9.72
N LEU A 196 -0.96 16.42 11.01
CA LEU A 196 -0.35 17.54 11.73
C LEU A 196 -0.06 17.11 13.17
N ALA A 197 1.11 17.50 13.69
CA ALA A 197 1.47 17.29 15.08
C ALA A 197 0.38 17.74 16.06
N ASN A 198 0.29 17.02 17.18
CA ASN A 198 -0.67 17.23 18.28
C ASN A 198 -2.15 16.99 17.95
N ARG A 199 -2.52 16.65 16.71
CA ARG A 199 -3.92 16.35 16.34
C ARG A 199 -4.50 15.19 17.18
N CYS A 200 -5.78 15.32 17.52
CA CYS A 200 -6.57 14.30 18.21
C CYS A 200 -7.86 13.98 17.42
N MET A 201 -8.65 13.01 17.87
CA MET A 201 -9.90 12.62 17.22
C MET A 201 -10.98 13.69 17.32
N VAL A 202 -11.18 14.24 18.53
CA VAL A 202 -12.20 15.25 18.83
C VAL A 202 -11.67 16.23 19.86
N GLY A 203 -11.83 17.54 19.61
CA GLY A 203 -11.54 18.60 20.57
C GLY A 203 -10.66 19.73 19.99
N PRO A 204 -10.98 21.01 20.27
CA PRO A 204 -10.26 22.14 19.72
C PRO A 204 -8.87 22.37 20.33
N SER A 205 -8.53 21.68 21.42
CA SER A 205 -7.28 21.91 22.18
C SER A 205 -6.04 21.25 21.57
N CYS A 206 -6.21 20.44 20.54
CA CYS A 206 -5.16 19.58 20.01
C CYS A 206 -4.27 20.28 18.97
N VAL A 207 -4.86 21.06 18.07
CA VAL A 207 -4.11 21.95 17.15
C VAL A 207 -4.74 23.33 17.15
N ALA A 208 -3.91 24.36 17.28
CA ALA A 208 -4.38 25.74 17.19
C ALA A 208 -4.95 26.01 15.79
N ALA A 209 -6.11 26.69 15.72
CA ALA A 209 -6.83 26.94 14.46
C ALA A 209 -5.98 27.66 13.38
N ALA A 210 -4.96 28.43 13.79
CA ALA A 210 -4.04 29.10 12.87
C ALA A 210 -3.08 28.15 12.13
N ILE A 211 -2.84 26.94 12.66
CA ILE A 211 -1.93 25.93 12.09
C ILE A 211 -2.70 24.97 11.18
N GLY A 212 -3.97 24.70 11.49
CA GLY A 212 -4.83 23.84 10.70
C GLY A 212 -6.07 23.43 11.48
N GLN A 213 -6.80 22.45 10.93
CA GLN A 213 -7.96 21.89 11.63
C GLN A 213 -7.53 21.13 12.89
N PRO A 214 -8.22 21.36 14.03
CA PRO A 214 -7.81 20.89 15.36
C PRO A 214 -7.83 19.38 15.50
N ASP A 215 -8.81 18.73 14.87
CA ASP A 215 -9.17 17.34 15.12
C ASP A 215 -9.70 16.64 13.86
N ALA A 216 -9.93 15.33 13.94
CA ALA A 216 -10.46 14.55 12.83
C ALA A 216 -11.86 15.01 12.42
N THR A 217 -12.75 15.28 13.37
CA THR A 217 -14.14 15.64 13.06
C THR A 217 -14.25 16.95 12.30
N SER A 218 -13.44 17.95 12.60
CA SER A 218 -13.40 19.22 11.86
C SER A 218 -12.95 19.03 10.42
N ILE A 219 -11.95 18.17 10.18
CA ILE A 219 -11.49 17.82 8.82
C ILE A 219 -12.62 17.15 8.06
N ILE A 220 -13.20 16.10 8.63
CA ILE A 220 -14.29 15.33 8.02
C ILE A 220 -15.47 16.25 7.71
N ASN A 221 -15.79 17.16 8.64
CA ASN A 221 -16.89 18.10 8.48
C ASN A 221 -16.64 19.18 7.43
N SER A 222 -15.38 19.51 7.14
CA SER A 222 -15.01 20.47 6.10
C SER A 222 -15.03 19.90 4.68
N LEU A 223 -15.10 18.57 4.50
CA LEU A 223 -15.10 17.95 3.18
C LEU A 223 -16.36 18.32 2.40
N THR A 224 -16.18 18.68 1.13
CA THR A 224 -17.30 18.77 0.17
C THR A 224 -17.65 17.38 -0.37
N PRO A 225 -18.87 17.16 -0.91
CA PRO A 225 -19.26 15.86 -1.46
C PRO A 225 -18.29 15.27 -2.50
N GLU A 226 -17.62 16.11 -3.28
CA GLU A 226 -16.61 15.69 -4.27
C GLU A 226 -15.31 15.20 -3.63
N GLN A 227 -15.07 15.55 -2.36
CA GLN A 227 -13.90 15.18 -1.57
C GLN A 227 -14.17 13.99 -0.65
N TYR A 228 -15.39 13.44 -0.63
CA TYR A 228 -15.73 12.30 0.20
C TYR A 228 -14.89 11.08 -0.21
N PRO A 229 -14.11 10.51 0.73
CA PRO A 229 -13.26 9.39 0.42
C PRO A 229 -14.06 8.08 0.39
N ASN A 230 -13.57 7.08 -0.33
CA ASN A 230 -14.09 5.72 -0.17
C ASN A 230 -13.59 5.08 1.12
N ILE A 231 -12.34 5.39 1.51
CA ILE A 231 -11.66 4.80 2.66
C ILE A 231 -11.07 5.92 3.52
N ALA A 232 -11.21 5.84 4.84
CA ALA A 232 -10.53 6.74 5.76
C ALA A 232 -9.53 5.94 6.61
N ILE A 233 -8.28 6.39 6.67
CA ILE A 233 -7.25 5.88 7.59
C ILE A 233 -7.10 6.90 8.71
N ILE A 234 -7.30 6.47 9.95
CA ILE A 234 -7.21 7.30 11.14
C ILE A 234 -6.03 6.80 11.97
N GLN A 235 -4.94 7.56 11.94
CA GLN A 235 -3.77 7.39 12.79
C GLN A 235 -3.81 8.48 13.86
N LEU A 236 -4.67 8.28 14.87
CA LEU A 236 -4.85 9.21 15.99
C LEU A 236 -5.09 8.40 17.26
N GLY A 237 -4.91 9.03 18.42
CA GLY A 237 -5.07 8.38 19.73
C GLY A 237 -3.92 8.70 20.69
N TYR A 238 -2.73 9.06 20.20
CA TYR A 238 -1.59 9.39 21.08
C TYR A 238 -1.84 10.65 21.92
N ASN A 239 -2.59 11.61 21.36
CA ASN A 239 -2.92 12.90 21.99
C ASN A 239 -4.26 12.88 22.73
N ASP A 240 -5.07 11.85 22.52
CA ASP A 240 -6.41 11.69 23.08
C ASP A 240 -6.39 11.13 24.51
N ASP A 241 -7.41 11.44 25.31
CA ASP A 241 -7.58 10.85 26.65
C ASP A 241 -8.16 9.43 26.52
N PRO A 242 -7.44 8.38 26.99
CA PRO A 242 -7.94 7.01 26.92
C PRO A 242 -9.31 6.81 27.56
N ASN A 243 -9.68 7.62 28.56
CA ASN A 243 -10.96 7.51 29.27
C ASN A 243 -12.15 8.04 28.45
N THR A 244 -11.92 8.96 27.51
CA THR A 244 -12.98 9.55 26.66
C THR A 244 -12.96 9.02 25.23
N LEU A 245 -11.88 8.34 24.83
CA LEU A 245 -11.62 7.92 23.45
C LEU A 245 -12.77 7.13 22.80
N GLN A 246 -13.53 6.34 23.56
CA GLN A 246 -14.67 5.60 23.02
C GLN A 246 -15.70 6.55 22.38
N SER A 247 -16.05 7.64 23.07
CA SER A 247 -16.96 8.66 22.55
C SER A 247 -16.37 9.38 21.33
N ASP A 248 -15.06 9.58 21.32
CA ASP A 248 -14.37 10.29 20.23
C ASP A 248 -14.31 9.42 18.95
N VAL A 249 -14.01 8.12 19.11
CA VAL A 249 -14.06 7.12 18.04
C VAL A 249 -15.46 7.03 17.45
N ASP A 250 -16.50 6.97 18.28
CA ASP A 250 -17.89 6.89 17.82
C ASP A 250 -18.28 8.13 17.01
N GLN A 251 -17.87 9.33 17.43
CA GLN A 251 -18.09 10.57 16.68
C GLN A 251 -17.39 10.57 15.32
N VAL A 252 -16.12 10.15 15.27
CA VAL A 252 -15.35 10.06 14.01
C VAL A 252 -15.98 9.05 13.04
N VAL A 253 -16.29 7.84 13.51
CA VAL A 253 -16.90 6.78 12.68
C VAL A 253 -18.27 7.24 12.16
N ASN A 254 -19.11 7.84 13.00
CA ASN A 254 -20.41 8.34 12.58
C ASN A 254 -20.29 9.49 11.56
N ALA A 255 -19.34 10.41 11.73
CA ALA A 255 -19.10 11.49 10.78
C ALA A 255 -18.64 10.96 9.40
N LEU A 256 -17.82 9.90 9.37
CA LEU A 256 -17.38 9.23 8.14
C LEU A 256 -18.54 8.46 7.49
N ASN A 257 -19.32 7.72 8.28
CA ASN A 257 -20.48 6.97 7.80
C ASN A 257 -21.55 7.89 7.17
N ALA A 258 -21.79 9.06 7.78
CA ALA A 258 -22.70 10.08 7.24
C ALA A 258 -22.29 10.61 5.86
N ARG A 259 -21.03 10.40 5.45
CA ARG A 259 -20.46 10.79 4.15
C ARG A 259 -20.28 9.63 3.18
N GLY A 260 -20.80 8.45 3.53
CA GLY A 260 -20.74 7.27 2.70
C GLY A 260 -19.36 6.63 2.60
N VAL A 261 -18.48 6.86 3.60
CA VAL A 261 -17.17 6.21 3.66
C VAL A 261 -17.38 4.70 3.85
N GLN A 262 -16.84 3.92 2.92
CA GLN A 262 -17.09 2.47 2.83
C GLN A 262 -16.25 1.67 3.82
N ARG A 263 -15.07 2.19 4.18
CA ARG A 263 -14.16 1.55 5.13
C ARG A 263 -13.47 2.60 5.98
N VAL A 264 -13.50 2.42 7.30
CA VAL A 264 -12.68 3.17 8.24
C VAL A 264 -11.60 2.24 8.78
N VAL A 265 -10.36 2.69 8.71
CA VAL A 265 -9.18 1.92 9.13
C VAL A 265 -8.50 2.70 10.25
N PHE A 266 -8.58 2.20 11.48
CA PHE A 266 -7.77 2.71 12.57
C PHE A 266 -6.40 2.04 12.57
N ILE A 267 -5.38 2.76 12.96
CA ILE A 267 -4.07 2.20 13.30
C ILE A 267 -3.92 2.32 14.81
N ASN A 268 -3.73 1.20 15.51
CA ASN A 268 -3.61 1.22 16.96
C ASN A 268 -2.22 1.72 17.42
N LEU A 269 -2.07 1.94 18.72
CA LEU A 269 -0.95 2.68 19.30
C LEU A 269 0.08 1.72 19.89
N SER A 270 1.36 1.97 19.66
CA SER A 270 2.42 1.32 20.44
C SER A 270 2.30 1.69 21.93
N THR A 271 2.32 0.70 22.82
CA THR A 271 2.16 0.88 24.27
C THR A 271 3.50 1.07 25.01
N ARG A 272 4.56 1.46 24.29
CA ARG A 272 5.91 1.65 24.85
C ARG A 272 5.94 2.72 25.93
N ARG A 273 5.18 3.79 25.73
CA ARG A 273 5.05 4.87 26.70
C ARG A 273 4.12 4.45 27.83
N SER A 274 4.65 4.41 29.05
CA SER A 274 3.89 4.02 30.25
C SER A 274 3.13 5.17 30.90
N SER A 275 3.41 6.42 30.54
CA SER A 275 2.80 7.60 31.19
C SER A 275 1.34 7.86 30.77
N ARG A 276 0.79 7.10 29.84
CA ARG A 276 -0.60 7.17 29.37
C ARG A 276 -1.07 5.76 29.02
N ASP A 277 -2.31 5.44 29.35
CA ASP A 277 -2.87 4.09 29.15
C ASP A 277 -3.30 3.85 27.69
N TYR A 278 -2.31 3.64 26.81
CA TYR A 278 -2.59 3.29 25.41
C TYR A 278 -3.12 1.87 25.24
N ALA A 279 -3.01 1.01 26.25
CA ALA A 279 -3.65 -0.30 26.22
C ALA A 279 -5.18 -0.14 26.28
N LEU A 280 -5.69 0.77 27.12
CA LEU A 280 -7.11 1.15 27.12
C LEU A 280 -7.52 1.75 25.77
N SER A 281 -6.72 2.66 25.20
CA SER A 281 -7.00 3.22 23.87
C SER A 281 -7.09 2.13 22.79
N ASN A 282 -6.17 1.17 22.80
CA ASN A 282 -6.18 0.06 21.84
C ASN A 282 -7.39 -0.86 22.03
N ALA A 283 -7.85 -1.07 23.28
CA ALA A 283 -9.05 -1.84 23.56
C ALA A 283 -10.30 -1.16 22.97
N VAL A 284 -10.38 0.17 23.06
CA VAL A 284 -11.43 0.98 22.43
C VAL A 284 -11.43 0.82 20.91
N LEU A 285 -10.25 0.93 20.27
CA LEU A 285 -10.13 0.74 18.81
C LEU A 285 -10.54 -0.67 18.39
N ALA A 286 -10.14 -1.69 19.13
CA ALA A 286 -10.56 -3.07 18.90
C ALA A 286 -12.08 -3.24 19.04
N ASN A 287 -12.68 -2.62 20.07
CA ASN A 287 -14.13 -2.62 20.27
C ASN A 287 -14.90 -1.94 19.12
N ALA A 288 -14.32 -0.90 18.50
CA ALA A 288 -14.91 -0.25 17.34
C ALA A 288 -14.99 -1.19 16.12
N ALA A 289 -13.99 -2.04 15.88
CA ALA A 289 -14.04 -3.04 14.81
C ALA A 289 -15.11 -4.12 15.02
N ILE A 290 -15.49 -4.37 16.27
CA ILE A 290 -16.61 -5.27 16.63
C ILE A 290 -17.95 -4.56 16.45
N SER A 291 -18.02 -3.29 16.87
CA SER A 291 -19.25 -2.50 16.92
C SER A 291 -19.68 -1.97 15.55
N TYR A 292 -18.72 -1.70 14.65
CA TYR A 292 -18.97 -1.16 13.32
C TYR A 292 -18.46 -2.11 12.23
N PRO A 293 -19.33 -2.67 11.38
CA PRO A 293 -18.95 -3.69 10.40
C PRO A 293 -18.03 -3.18 9.29
N ASN A 294 -17.95 -1.86 9.09
CA ASN A 294 -17.07 -1.20 8.13
C ASN A 294 -15.80 -0.64 8.77
N VAL A 295 -15.48 -1.00 10.01
CA VAL A 295 -14.23 -0.61 10.70
C VAL A 295 -13.22 -1.75 10.65
N SER A 296 -11.94 -1.41 10.54
CA SER A 296 -10.82 -2.33 10.69
C SER A 296 -9.70 -1.69 11.49
N VAL A 297 -8.94 -2.50 12.21
CA VAL A 297 -7.80 -2.03 13.01
C VAL A 297 -6.53 -2.68 12.47
N LEU A 298 -5.54 -1.86 12.17
CA LEU A 298 -4.18 -2.29 11.88
C LEU A 298 -3.40 -2.32 13.19
N ASP A 299 -2.85 -3.48 13.54
CA ASP A 299 -2.18 -3.72 14.81
C ASP A 299 -0.69 -3.32 14.76
N TRP A 300 -0.44 -2.02 14.80
CA TRP A 300 0.90 -1.47 14.91
C TRP A 300 1.55 -1.79 16.26
N ASN A 301 0.77 -1.89 17.33
CA ASN A 301 1.30 -2.26 18.65
C ASN A 301 2.01 -3.61 18.58
N ALA A 302 1.35 -4.65 18.07
CA ALA A 302 1.95 -5.97 17.92
C ALA A 302 3.14 -5.92 16.94
N ALA A 303 2.98 -5.27 15.79
CA ALA A 303 4.01 -5.18 14.76
C ALA A 303 5.29 -4.45 15.21
N SER A 304 5.21 -3.67 16.28
CA SER A 304 6.31 -2.85 16.80
C SER A 304 6.69 -3.19 18.24
N SER A 305 6.23 -4.33 18.78
CA SER A 305 6.35 -4.67 20.21
C SER A 305 7.65 -5.40 20.59
N ASP A 306 8.30 -6.11 19.67
CA ASP A 306 9.48 -6.88 20.01
C ASP A 306 10.64 -5.93 20.41
N PRO A 307 11.48 -6.32 21.40
CA PRO A 307 12.53 -5.46 21.91
C PRO A 307 13.50 -4.93 20.85
N SER A 308 13.74 -5.69 19.77
CA SER A 308 14.60 -5.23 18.66
C SER A 308 14.01 -4.04 17.90
N GLN A 309 12.69 -3.83 17.96
CA GLN A 309 12.02 -2.67 17.35
C GLN A 309 12.10 -1.40 18.20
N ASN A 310 12.73 -1.41 19.39
CA ASN A 310 13.02 -0.18 20.13
C ASN A 310 13.69 0.88 19.24
N ARG A 311 14.54 0.43 18.30
CA ARG A 311 15.25 1.29 17.33
C ARG A 311 14.35 2.05 16.34
N TRP A 312 13.07 1.65 16.21
CA TRP A 312 12.11 2.35 15.38
C TRP A 312 11.61 3.64 16.04
N PHE A 313 11.89 3.80 17.34
CA PHE A 313 11.34 4.83 18.19
C PHE A 313 12.48 5.69 18.74
N ARG A 314 12.41 7.00 18.50
CA ARG A 314 13.39 7.96 19.06
C ARG A 314 13.11 8.27 20.54
N ASP A 315 11.84 8.12 20.90
CA ASP A 315 11.26 8.18 22.23
C ASP A 315 10.08 7.20 22.24
N ASP A 316 9.39 7.01 23.35
CA ASP A 316 8.36 5.97 23.48
C ASP A 316 7.10 6.15 22.59
N VAL A 317 7.05 7.15 21.70
CA VAL A 317 5.95 7.40 20.75
C VAL A 317 6.48 7.65 19.34
N HIS A 318 7.45 8.54 19.19
CA HIS A 318 7.82 9.07 17.90
C HIS A 318 8.88 8.24 17.19
N LEU A 319 8.81 8.24 15.86
CA LEU A 319 9.63 7.38 15.02
C LEU A 319 11.00 7.99 14.67
N THR A 320 12.01 7.12 14.61
CA THR A 320 13.29 7.35 13.91
C THR A 320 13.10 7.29 12.39
N ASN A 321 14.15 7.57 11.61
CA ASN A 321 14.07 7.41 10.15
C ASN A 321 13.78 5.96 9.75
N THR A 322 14.37 4.99 10.46
CA THR A 322 14.04 3.57 10.28
C THR A 322 12.60 3.29 10.64
N GLY A 323 12.13 3.77 11.79
CA GLY A 323 10.75 3.56 12.21
C GLY A 323 9.71 4.12 11.25
N ARG A 324 9.98 5.31 10.66
CA ARG A 324 9.11 5.92 9.65
C ARG A 324 8.93 5.02 8.43
N ALA A 325 10.04 4.45 7.93
CA ALA A 325 9.99 3.55 6.80
C ALA A 325 9.29 2.24 7.12
N GLN A 326 9.55 1.65 8.30
CA GLN A 326 8.90 0.43 8.75
C GLN A 326 7.40 0.64 8.97
N PHE A 327 7.01 1.80 9.50
CA PHE A 327 5.61 2.14 9.69
C PHE A 327 4.88 2.35 8.36
N ALA A 328 5.49 3.05 7.39
CA ALA A 328 4.93 3.19 6.05
C ALA A 328 4.81 1.85 5.31
N LEU A 329 5.83 0.98 5.42
CA LEU A 329 5.80 -0.36 4.85
C LEU A 329 4.75 -1.26 5.53
N PHE A 330 4.60 -1.15 6.85
CA PHE A 330 3.53 -1.80 7.59
C PHE A 330 2.16 -1.38 7.04
N ILE A 331 1.90 -0.07 6.91
CA ILE A 331 0.66 0.44 6.31
C ILE A 331 0.47 -0.12 4.91
N ARG A 332 1.52 -0.10 4.06
CA ARG A 332 1.45 -0.64 2.70
C ARG A 332 1.02 -2.11 2.69
N ASN A 333 1.69 -2.95 3.47
CA ASN A 333 1.42 -4.39 3.54
C ASN A 333 0.01 -4.69 4.06
N GLN A 334 -0.43 -3.93 5.08
CA GLN A 334 -1.77 -4.07 5.63
C GLN A 334 -2.86 -3.65 4.63
N LEU A 335 -2.65 -2.56 3.88
CA LEU A 335 -3.56 -2.16 2.81
C LEU A 335 -3.61 -3.19 1.69
N ASP A 336 -2.48 -3.80 1.32
CA ASP A 336 -2.47 -4.87 0.31
C ASP A 336 -3.24 -6.10 0.81
N ALA A 337 -3.12 -6.46 2.09
CA ALA A 337 -3.91 -7.54 2.70
C ALA A 337 -5.42 -7.22 2.72
N LEU A 338 -5.80 -5.99 3.08
CA LEU A 338 -7.19 -5.52 3.01
C LEU A 338 -7.72 -5.44 1.57
N ARG A 339 -6.87 -5.20 0.58
CA ARG A 339 -7.27 -5.24 -0.83
C ARG A 339 -7.51 -6.68 -1.26
N ALA A 340 -6.59 -7.58 -0.93
CA ALA A 340 -6.66 -8.99 -1.30
C ALA A 340 -7.88 -9.70 -0.72
N ASN A 341 -8.31 -9.34 0.50
CA ASN A 341 -9.52 -9.89 1.12
C ASN A 341 -10.82 -9.15 0.73
N GLY A 342 -10.72 -8.11 -0.12
CA GLY A 342 -11.86 -7.33 -0.61
C GLY A 342 -12.40 -6.27 0.35
N ALA A 343 -11.77 -6.01 1.50
CA ALA A 343 -12.27 -5.08 2.52
C ALA A 343 -12.15 -3.60 2.12
N ILE A 344 -11.09 -3.23 1.39
CA ILE A 344 -10.89 -1.88 0.82
C ILE A 344 -11.00 -1.88 -0.70
N ALA A 345 -11.07 -3.06 -1.32
CA ALA A 345 -11.50 -3.12 -2.71
C ALA A 345 -12.86 -2.42 -2.79
N SER A 346 -13.02 -1.50 -3.73
CA SER A 346 -14.31 -0.87 -3.93
C SER A 346 -15.31 -1.98 -4.25
N GLY A 347 -16.10 -2.38 -3.25
CA GLY A 347 -17.11 -3.42 -3.36
C GLY A 347 -18.02 -3.03 -4.50
N THR A 348 -17.79 -3.66 -5.66
CA THR A 348 -18.54 -3.46 -6.90
C THR A 348 -19.11 -2.04 -7.12
N ALA A 349 -18.25 -1.02 -7.14
CA ALA A 349 -18.25 -0.18 -8.34
C ALA A 349 -17.41 -0.93 -9.38
N THR A 350 -17.90 -2.12 -9.73
CA THR A 350 -17.69 -2.60 -11.06
C THR A 350 -18.08 -1.40 -11.92
N ILE A 351 -17.17 -0.82 -12.69
CA ILE A 351 -17.54 -0.82 -14.09
C ILE A 351 -17.69 -2.32 -14.34
N VAL A 352 -18.91 -2.89 -14.23
CA VAL A 352 -19.07 -4.30 -14.61
C VAL A 352 -18.65 -4.23 -16.04
N PRO A 353 -17.53 -4.84 -16.40
CA PRO A 353 -16.87 -4.37 -17.58
C PRO A 353 -17.87 -4.63 -18.70
N LEU A 354 -18.19 -3.56 -19.44
CA LEU A 354 -19.45 -3.49 -20.16
C LEU A 354 -19.44 -4.56 -21.23
N ALA A 355 -20.21 -5.63 -21.04
CA ALA A 355 -20.22 -6.81 -21.90
C ALA A 355 -18.95 -7.68 -21.87
N VAL A 356 -18.28 -7.75 -20.72
CA VAL A 356 -17.18 -8.69 -20.43
C VAL A 356 -17.26 -9.23 -19.00
N PRO A 357 -16.57 -10.35 -18.69
CA PRO A 357 -15.97 -11.27 -19.68
C PRO A 357 -17.05 -11.92 -20.56
N MET A 358 -16.74 -12.23 -21.81
CA MET A 358 -17.67 -12.94 -22.71
C MET A 358 -17.46 -14.44 -22.59
N ALA A 359 -18.55 -15.19 -22.41
CA ALA A 359 -18.51 -16.65 -22.21
C ALA A 359 -19.58 -17.38 -23.02
N ARG A 360 -19.55 -18.72 -22.97
CA ARG A 360 -20.49 -19.57 -23.71
C ARG A 360 -21.94 -19.20 -23.40
N GLY A 361 -22.71 -18.94 -24.46
CA GLY A 361 -24.12 -18.56 -24.36
C GLY A 361 -24.40 -17.06 -24.57
N ASP A 362 -23.37 -16.23 -24.50
CA ASP A 362 -23.48 -14.80 -24.82
C ASP A 362 -23.74 -14.57 -26.31
N ARG A 363 -24.48 -13.50 -26.59
CA ARG A 363 -24.89 -13.14 -27.95
C ARG A 363 -24.88 -11.64 -28.18
N GLY A 364 -24.39 -11.21 -29.33
CA GLY A 364 -24.48 -9.83 -29.76
C GLY A 364 -23.29 -9.34 -30.57
N ASP A 365 -23.27 -8.03 -30.82
CA ASP A 365 -22.23 -7.40 -31.65
C ASP A 365 -20.85 -7.42 -30.98
N ASN A 366 -20.76 -7.42 -29.65
CA ASN A 366 -19.48 -7.55 -28.94
C ASN A 366 -18.84 -8.93 -29.19
N VAL A 367 -19.66 -9.99 -29.25
CA VAL A 367 -19.21 -11.33 -29.68
C VAL A 367 -18.77 -11.33 -31.15
N LYS A 368 -19.42 -10.56 -32.03
CA LYS A 368 -18.95 -10.40 -33.42
C LYS A 368 -17.61 -9.69 -33.52
N VAL A 369 -17.35 -8.71 -32.64
CA VAL A 369 -16.03 -8.04 -32.55
C VAL A 369 -14.97 -9.07 -32.17
N LEU A 370 -15.22 -9.86 -31.12
CA LEU A 370 -14.34 -10.95 -30.70
C LEU A 370 -14.07 -11.94 -31.85
N GLN A 371 -15.13 -12.44 -32.51
CA GLN A 371 -15.00 -13.40 -33.62
C GLN A 371 -14.22 -12.84 -34.81
N ARG A 372 -14.36 -11.54 -35.12
CA ARG A 372 -13.54 -10.88 -36.17
C ARG A 372 -12.08 -10.84 -35.78
N GLN A 373 -11.77 -10.47 -34.55
CA GLN A 373 -10.38 -10.37 -34.12
C GLN A 373 -9.73 -11.73 -33.96
N LEU A 374 -10.44 -12.75 -33.49
CA LEU A 374 -9.91 -14.12 -33.48
C LEU A 374 -9.59 -14.60 -34.92
N ASN A 375 -10.47 -14.36 -35.89
CA ASN A 375 -10.18 -14.67 -37.30
C ASN A 375 -8.94 -13.95 -37.83
N THR A 376 -8.71 -12.71 -37.37
CA THR A 376 -7.57 -11.87 -37.77
C THR A 376 -6.28 -12.33 -37.10
N TYR A 377 -6.29 -12.48 -35.78
CA TYR A 377 -5.18 -12.93 -34.95
C TYR A 377 -4.62 -14.28 -35.41
N PHE A 378 -5.50 -15.26 -35.69
CA PHE A 378 -5.09 -16.58 -36.14
C PHE A 378 -4.81 -16.70 -37.65
N ASN A 379 -4.95 -15.61 -38.41
CA ASN A 379 -4.79 -15.58 -39.87
C ASN A 379 -5.47 -16.77 -40.60
N LEU A 380 -6.72 -17.07 -40.24
CA LEU A 380 -7.37 -18.31 -40.67
C LEU A 380 -7.71 -18.29 -42.18
N PRO A 381 -7.39 -19.36 -42.94
CA PRO A 381 -7.76 -19.47 -44.34
C PRO A 381 -9.28 -19.53 -44.47
N LYS A 382 -9.85 -18.98 -45.58
CA LYS A 382 -11.31 -18.77 -45.75
C LYS A 382 -12.18 -19.98 -45.35
N LYS A 383 -11.77 -21.21 -45.68
CA LYS A 383 -12.50 -22.44 -45.37
C LYS A 383 -12.48 -22.84 -43.88
N LYS A 384 -11.55 -22.31 -43.08
CA LYS A 384 -11.37 -22.58 -41.64
C LYS A 384 -11.77 -21.42 -40.73
N ARG A 385 -12.17 -20.27 -41.30
CA ARG A 385 -12.62 -19.11 -40.51
C ARG A 385 -13.84 -19.47 -39.66
N MET A 386 -13.84 -19.01 -38.41
CA MET A 386 -15.05 -19.09 -37.60
C MET A 386 -16.12 -18.17 -38.18
N LYS A 387 -17.38 -18.61 -38.09
CA LYS A 387 -18.53 -17.78 -38.47
C LYS A 387 -18.64 -16.58 -37.53
N ILE A 388 -18.83 -15.39 -38.09
CA ILE A 388 -19.08 -14.16 -37.32
C ILE A 388 -20.60 -14.01 -37.17
N ASP A 389 -21.21 -14.86 -36.36
CA ASP A 389 -22.66 -14.89 -36.12
C ASP A 389 -23.08 -14.15 -34.84
N GLY A 390 -22.12 -13.73 -34.03
CA GLY A 390 -22.37 -13.08 -32.74
C GLY A 390 -22.90 -14.05 -31.70
N VAL A 391 -22.66 -15.36 -31.83
CA VAL A 391 -22.99 -16.37 -30.83
C VAL A 391 -21.70 -16.92 -30.23
N PHE A 392 -21.54 -16.80 -28.91
CA PHE A 392 -20.40 -17.39 -28.21
C PHE A 392 -20.66 -18.89 -27.99
N GLY A 393 -20.56 -19.65 -29.07
CA GLY A 393 -20.78 -21.09 -29.09
C GLY A 393 -19.49 -21.91 -28.90
N PRO A 394 -19.56 -23.26 -28.98
CA PRO A 394 -18.40 -24.13 -28.87
C PRO A 394 -17.25 -23.79 -29.84
N GLY A 395 -17.58 -23.30 -31.03
CA GLY A 395 -16.58 -22.83 -32.01
C GLY A 395 -15.79 -21.63 -31.50
N THR A 396 -16.46 -20.62 -30.92
CA THR A 396 -15.79 -19.45 -30.33
C THR A 396 -14.94 -19.85 -29.12
N VAL A 397 -15.49 -20.66 -28.20
CA VAL A 397 -14.78 -21.20 -27.02
C VAL A 397 -13.48 -21.89 -27.42
N LYS A 398 -13.52 -22.75 -28.45
CA LYS A 398 -12.34 -23.47 -28.93
C LYS A 398 -11.19 -22.53 -29.32
N TRP A 399 -11.51 -21.45 -30.02
CA TRP A 399 -10.49 -20.50 -30.50
C TRP A 399 -10.00 -19.55 -29.41
N VAL A 400 -10.86 -19.22 -28.44
CA VAL A 400 -10.45 -18.49 -27.23
C VAL A 400 -9.45 -19.34 -26.44
N ARG A 401 -9.74 -20.63 -26.22
CA ARG A 401 -8.78 -21.58 -25.60
C ARG A 401 -7.47 -21.72 -26.33
N GLN A 402 -7.51 -21.72 -27.67
CA GLN A 402 -6.30 -21.73 -28.48
C GLN A 402 -5.48 -20.46 -28.28
N LEU A 403 -6.14 -19.31 -28.11
CA LEU A 403 -5.46 -18.03 -27.88
C LEU A 403 -4.84 -18.02 -26.49
N GLU A 404 -5.59 -18.45 -25.47
CA GLU A 404 -5.12 -18.61 -24.10
C GLU A 404 -3.88 -19.51 -24.06
N THR A 405 -3.94 -20.68 -24.71
CA THR A 405 -2.82 -21.62 -24.82
C THR A 405 -1.59 -20.97 -25.47
N ASN A 406 -1.79 -20.23 -26.58
CA ASN A 406 -0.68 -19.59 -27.30
C ASN A 406 -0.03 -18.44 -26.52
N ASN A 407 -0.72 -17.85 -25.54
CA ASN A 407 -0.25 -16.69 -24.77
C ASN A 407 0.05 -17.03 -23.30
N GLY A 408 0.00 -18.31 -22.91
CA GLY A 408 0.27 -18.75 -21.54
C GLY A 408 -0.78 -18.32 -20.52
N PHE A 409 -2.02 -18.08 -20.95
CA PHE A 409 -3.15 -17.76 -20.06
C PHE A 409 -3.83 -19.02 -19.53
N PRO A 410 -4.62 -18.94 -18.43
CA PRO A 410 -5.52 -20.01 -18.03
C PRO A 410 -6.45 -20.43 -19.18
N VAL A 411 -6.52 -21.73 -19.48
CA VAL A 411 -7.26 -22.26 -20.64
C VAL A 411 -8.70 -22.58 -20.26
N ASP A 412 -9.52 -21.55 -20.00
CA ASP A 412 -10.91 -21.70 -19.58
C ASP A 412 -11.92 -21.50 -20.73
N GLY A 413 -11.53 -20.78 -21.79
CA GLY A 413 -12.36 -20.46 -22.94
C GLY A 413 -13.28 -19.26 -22.73
N ILE A 414 -12.92 -18.36 -21.82
CA ILE A 414 -13.63 -17.13 -21.48
C ILE A 414 -12.85 -15.95 -22.07
N ALA A 415 -13.52 -15.10 -22.85
CA ALA A 415 -12.89 -13.89 -23.37
C ALA A 415 -12.95 -12.77 -22.32
N ASP A 416 -11.99 -12.81 -21.41
CA ASP A 416 -11.72 -11.81 -20.39
C ASP A 416 -10.82 -10.67 -20.89
N GLU A 417 -10.35 -9.81 -19.99
CA GLU A 417 -9.52 -8.66 -20.34
C GLU A 417 -8.16 -9.06 -20.93
N ALA A 418 -7.58 -10.17 -20.49
CA ALA A 418 -6.32 -10.67 -21.04
C ALA A 418 -6.50 -11.12 -22.50
N VAL A 419 -7.57 -11.87 -22.80
CA VAL A 419 -7.91 -12.27 -24.16
C VAL A 419 -8.21 -11.05 -25.05
N LEU A 420 -8.95 -10.06 -24.55
CA LEU A 420 -9.25 -8.85 -25.32
C LEU A 420 -8.01 -7.99 -25.60
N SER A 421 -7.09 -7.89 -24.63
CA SER A 421 -5.83 -7.16 -24.77
C SER A 421 -4.96 -7.74 -25.89
N VAL A 422 -4.79 -9.06 -25.93
CA VAL A 422 -4.06 -9.75 -27.02
C VAL A 422 -4.71 -9.48 -28.38
N LEU A 423 -6.04 -9.42 -28.42
CA LEU A 423 -6.81 -9.14 -29.63
C LEU A 423 -6.91 -7.65 -29.97
N SER A 424 -6.28 -6.77 -29.18
CA SER A 424 -6.38 -5.31 -29.31
C SER A 424 -7.83 -4.81 -29.37
N ILE A 425 -8.71 -5.44 -28.59
CA ILE A 425 -10.11 -5.05 -28.45
C ILE A 425 -10.23 -4.09 -27.28
N ASP A 426 -10.60 -2.85 -27.57
CA ASP A 426 -10.90 -1.83 -26.57
C ASP A 426 -12.32 -2.03 -26.00
N PRO A 427 -12.49 -2.46 -24.73
CA PRO A 427 -13.81 -2.66 -24.13
C PRO A 427 -14.59 -1.36 -23.90
N ALA A 428 -13.93 -0.19 -23.93
CA ALA A 428 -14.62 1.09 -23.77
C ALA A 428 -15.59 1.39 -24.93
N LYS A 429 -15.42 0.70 -26.07
CA LYS A 429 -16.29 0.82 -27.25
C LYS A 429 -17.50 -0.11 -27.20
N PHE A 430 -17.58 -1.01 -26.22
CA PHE A 430 -18.71 -1.92 -26.11
C PHE A 430 -19.99 -1.20 -25.72
N THR A 431 -21.11 -1.80 -26.13
CA THR A 431 -22.45 -1.34 -25.80
C THR A 431 -23.35 -2.54 -25.53
N LEU A 432 -24.42 -2.33 -24.75
CA LEU A 432 -25.57 -3.23 -24.67
C LEU A 432 -26.77 -2.60 -25.37
N LYS A 433 -27.40 -3.35 -26.27
CA LYS A 433 -28.59 -2.93 -27.02
C LYS A 433 -29.52 -4.09 -27.31
N ARG A 434 -30.70 -3.76 -27.82
CA ARG A 434 -31.76 -4.74 -28.13
C ARG A 434 -31.23 -5.92 -28.95
N GLY A 435 -31.59 -7.13 -28.53
CA GLY A 435 -31.20 -8.39 -29.18
C GLY A 435 -29.93 -9.04 -28.60
N MET A 436 -29.23 -8.38 -27.68
CA MET A 436 -28.07 -8.94 -26.99
C MET A 436 -28.47 -9.83 -25.81
N ARG A 437 -27.64 -10.83 -25.51
CA ARG A 437 -27.70 -11.64 -24.31
C ARG A 437 -26.32 -11.64 -23.66
N HIS A 438 -26.26 -11.22 -22.41
CA HIS A 438 -25.01 -11.17 -21.64
C HIS A 438 -25.32 -11.07 -20.15
N ALA A 439 -24.44 -11.55 -19.27
CA ALA A 439 -24.61 -11.44 -17.82
C ALA A 439 -24.81 -9.98 -17.36
N THR A 440 -24.04 -9.04 -17.93
CA THR A 440 -24.19 -7.60 -17.65
C THR A 440 -25.54 -7.00 -18.05
N VAL A 441 -26.33 -7.66 -18.93
CA VAL A 441 -27.72 -7.24 -19.19
C VAL A 441 -28.59 -7.50 -17.98
N ALA A 442 -28.39 -8.61 -17.27
CA ALA A 442 -29.11 -8.90 -16.03
C ALA A 442 -28.76 -7.88 -14.95
N THR A 443 -27.47 -7.53 -14.83
CA THR A 443 -27.03 -6.43 -13.97
C THR A 443 -27.72 -5.11 -14.33
N ALA A 444 -27.80 -4.77 -15.62
CA ALA A 444 -28.51 -3.58 -16.10
C ALA A 444 -29.99 -3.60 -15.70
N GLN A 445 -30.67 -4.74 -15.87
CA GLN A 445 -32.08 -4.92 -15.53
C GLN A 445 -32.33 -4.76 -14.03
N THR A 446 -31.47 -5.31 -13.18
CA THR A 446 -31.53 -5.15 -11.72
C THR A 446 -31.32 -3.69 -11.31
N ALA A 447 -30.32 -3.02 -11.88
CA ALA A 447 -30.05 -1.61 -11.61
C ALA A 447 -31.21 -0.71 -12.06
N LEU A 448 -31.76 -0.95 -13.26
CA LEU A 448 -32.94 -0.23 -13.76
C LEU A 448 -34.16 -0.44 -12.86
N ALA A 449 -34.37 -1.66 -12.37
CA ALA A 449 -35.47 -1.98 -11.45
C ALA A 449 -35.41 -1.16 -10.17
N ARG A 450 -34.22 -1.09 -9.56
CA ARG A 450 -33.95 -0.28 -8.36
C ARG A 450 -34.15 1.21 -8.64
N VAL A 451 -33.42 1.74 -9.62
CA VAL A 451 -33.41 3.19 -9.90
C VAL A 451 -34.79 3.72 -10.27
N LEU A 452 -35.52 2.98 -11.10
CA LEU A 452 -36.83 3.40 -11.59
C LEU A 452 -37.98 2.94 -10.69
N LYS A 453 -37.69 2.22 -9.60
CA LYS A 453 -38.66 1.63 -8.66
C LYS A 453 -39.74 0.81 -9.37
N VAL A 454 -39.31 -0.06 -10.29
CA VAL A 454 -40.18 -0.94 -11.08
C VAL A 454 -39.79 -2.40 -10.91
N LYS A 455 -40.74 -3.31 -11.04
CA LYS A 455 -40.47 -4.75 -11.03
C LYS A 455 -40.01 -5.19 -12.42
N VAL A 456 -38.82 -5.77 -12.51
CA VAL A 456 -38.23 -6.31 -13.75
C VAL A 456 -37.61 -7.66 -13.44
N LYS A 457 -37.80 -8.63 -14.33
CA LYS A 457 -37.06 -9.89 -14.29
C LYS A 457 -35.67 -9.67 -14.92
N ALA A 458 -34.61 -9.91 -14.16
CA ALA A 458 -33.24 -9.85 -14.64
C ALA A 458 -32.86 -11.18 -15.34
N ASP A 459 -33.26 -11.33 -16.60
CA ASP A 459 -33.08 -12.55 -17.40
C ASP A 459 -31.83 -12.55 -18.29
N GLY A 460 -31.07 -11.44 -18.30
CA GLY A 460 -29.86 -11.32 -19.11
C GLY A 460 -30.13 -11.11 -20.60
N VAL A 461 -31.38 -10.86 -21.00
CA VAL A 461 -31.80 -10.66 -22.39
C VAL A 461 -32.25 -9.22 -22.61
N PHE A 462 -31.61 -8.52 -23.55
CA PHE A 462 -31.92 -7.11 -23.82
C PHE A 462 -33.12 -7.03 -24.77
N GLY A 463 -34.32 -7.18 -24.20
CA GLY A 463 -35.59 -7.10 -24.93
C GLY A 463 -36.14 -5.67 -25.10
N PRO A 464 -37.32 -5.52 -25.74
CA PRO A 464 -38.01 -4.24 -25.89
C PRO A 464 -38.31 -3.56 -24.55
N SER A 465 -38.60 -4.34 -23.50
CA SER A 465 -38.86 -3.80 -22.15
C SER A 465 -37.62 -3.14 -21.55
N THR A 466 -36.47 -3.84 -21.58
CA THR A 466 -35.18 -3.29 -21.14
C THR A 466 -34.84 -2.01 -21.90
N GLN A 467 -35.04 -1.98 -23.22
CA GLN A 467 -34.78 -0.79 -24.03
C GLN A 467 -35.63 0.42 -23.60
N ARG A 468 -36.92 0.22 -23.31
CA ARG A 468 -37.79 1.30 -22.82
C ARG A 468 -37.32 1.82 -21.47
N LEU A 469 -36.95 0.93 -20.55
CA LEU A 469 -36.42 1.30 -19.23
C LEU A 469 -35.11 2.07 -19.33
N VAL A 470 -34.20 1.66 -20.22
CA VAL A 470 -32.96 2.41 -20.48
C VAL A 470 -33.27 3.82 -20.98
N ARG A 471 -34.21 4.01 -21.91
CA ARG A 471 -34.61 5.36 -22.36
C ARG A 471 -35.19 6.19 -21.22
N ARG A 472 -36.02 5.58 -20.37
CA ARG A 472 -36.60 6.25 -19.19
C ARG A 472 -35.52 6.67 -18.20
N PHE A 473 -34.55 5.81 -17.91
CA PHE A 473 -33.41 6.12 -17.07
C PHE A 473 -32.52 7.21 -17.68
N GLN A 474 -32.20 7.09 -18.97
CA GLN A 474 -31.42 8.10 -19.68
C GLN A 474 -32.07 9.48 -19.59
N LYS A 475 -33.40 9.54 -19.75
CA LYS A 475 -34.18 10.75 -19.54
C LYS A 475 -34.05 11.29 -18.12
N SER A 476 -34.13 10.43 -17.10
CA SER A 476 -34.10 10.87 -15.69
C SER A 476 -32.76 11.43 -15.24
N VAL A 477 -31.65 11.03 -15.87
CA VAL A 477 -30.30 11.52 -15.55
C VAL A 477 -29.73 12.48 -16.60
N GLY A 478 -30.59 13.03 -17.47
CA GLY A 478 -30.20 14.08 -18.42
C GLY A 478 -29.28 13.63 -19.57
N ILE A 479 -29.17 12.34 -19.85
CA ILE A 479 -28.38 11.81 -20.97
C ILE A 479 -29.26 11.48 -22.19
N LYS A 480 -28.67 11.52 -23.39
CA LYS A 480 -29.41 11.26 -24.65
C LYS A 480 -30.12 9.89 -24.59
N GLN A 481 -31.42 9.88 -24.82
CA GLN A 481 -32.30 8.70 -24.73
C GLN A 481 -32.09 7.75 -25.92
N THR A 482 -30.92 7.16 -26.07
CA THR A 482 -30.58 6.24 -27.17
C THR A 482 -31.24 4.87 -27.03
N GLY A 483 -31.61 4.47 -25.81
CA GLY A 483 -32.02 3.10 -25.49
C GLY A 483 -30.88 2.08 -25.59
N VAL A 484 -29.64 2.56 -25.65
CA VAL A 484 -28.40 1.78 -25.68
C VAL A 484 -27.61 2.11 -24.44
N ILE A 485 -27.05 1.09 -23.80
CA ILE A 485 -26.15 1.26 -22.66
C ILE A 485 -24.72 1.28 -23.21
N ASN A 486 -24.15 2.48 -23.34
CA ASN A 486 -22.72 2.69 -23.54
C ASN A 486 -22.03 2.96 -22.19
N ARG A 487 -20.71 3.19 -22.19
CA ARG A 487 -19.95 3.46 -20.96
C ARG A 487 -20.56 4.57 -20.10
N VAL A 488 -20.97 5.70 -20.70
CA VAL A 488 -21.59 6.82 -19.98
C VAL A 488 -22.90 6.40 -19.31
N THR A 489 -23.78 5.74 -20.05
CA THR A 489 -25.06 5.24 -19.50
C THR A 489 -24.83 4.18 -18.43
N TRP A 490 -23.81 3.34 -18.61
CA TRP A 490 -23.45 2.26 -17.68
C TRP A 490 -22.99 2.82 -16.34
N SER A 491 -22.01 3.72 -16.36
CA SER A 491 -21.52 4.41 -15.17
C SER A 491 -22.65 5.14 -14.45
N ALA A 492 -23.45 5.93 -15.18
CA ALA A 492 -24.57 6.65 -14.59
C ALA A 492 -25.60 5.69 -13.94
N LEU A 493 -25.90 4.57 -14.58
CA LEU A 493 -26.89 3.59 -14.10
C LEU A 493 -26.43 2.89 -12.82
N LEU A 494 -25.16 2.48 -12.76
CA LEU A 494 -24.62 1.83 -11.58
C LEU A 494 -24.49 2.81 -10.41
N SER A 495 -24.01 4.04 -10.66
CA SER A 495 -23.97 5.10 -9.64
C SER A 495 -25.36 5.40 -9.09
N ALA A 496 -26.35 5.59 -9.96
CA ALA A 496 -27.72 5.86 -9.53
C ALA A 496 -28.34 4.68 -8.77
N SER A 497 -27.98 3.45 -9.11
CA SER A 497 -28.50 2.24 -8.44
C SER A 497 -27.84 1.98 -7.09
N ALA A 498 -26.63 2.48 -6.84
CA ALA A 498 -25.95 2.35 -5.55
C ALA A 498 -26.45 3.36 -4.51
N GLN A 499 -27.13 4.43 -4.96
CA GLN A 499 -27.65 5.51 -4.13
C GLN A 499 -29.11 5.28 -3.66
N GLN A 500 -29.73 4.17 -4.05
CA GLN A 500 -31.10 3.77 -3.65
C GLN A 500 -31.07 2.43 -2.94
#